data_AF-A0A6G3X1Z2-F1
#
_entry.id   AF-A0A6G3X1Z2-F1
#
_cell.length_a   1.000
_cell.length_b   1.000
_cell.length_c   1.000
_cell.angle_alpha   90.00
_cell.angle_beta   90.00
_cell.angle_gamma   90.00
#
_symmetry.space_group_name_H-M   'P 1'
#
loop_
_entity.id
_entity.type
_entity.pdbx_description
1 polymer ?
#
loop_
_entity_poly.entity_id
_entity_poly.type
_entity_poly.pdbx_seq_one_letter_code
_entity_poly.pdbx_strand_id
1 'polypeptide(L)'
;TGIGDPGGVLPRLTALGDELRGAVESERLRRTLRVRWAALRSAAGLEPIPVPRDGVAITRGTRFRRTGEIVRMADGPAHEVWAVDGNVFTLPGAAGDRVYAALGDGAETGADDVCRALSAGDDDRNDPTVL
;
A
#
# COMPACT_ATOMS: atom_id res chain seq x y z
N THR A 1 34.67 -19.36 -28.47
CA THR A 1 33.68 -19.62 -27.40
C THR A 1 32.74 -20.70 -27.89
N GLY A 2 33.01 -21.95 -27.50
CA GLY A 2 32.14 -23.08 -27.80
C GLY A 2 30.81 -22.99 -27.05
N ILE A 3 29.77 -23.61 -27.60
CA ILE A 3 28.41 -23.58 -27.05
C ILE A 3 28.35 -24.08 -25.59
N GLY A 4 29.20 -25.06 -25.23
CA GLY A 4 29.28 -25.64 -23.88
C GLY A 4 30.50 -25.24 -23.03
N ASP A 5 31.33 -24.29 -23.49
CA ASP A 5 32.47 -23.82 -22.68
C ASP A 5 31.97 -23.07 -21.44
N PRO A 6 32.73 -23.04 -20.32
CA PRO A 6 32.36 -22.30 -19.11
C PRO A 6 32.05 -20.80 -19.31
N GLY A 7 32.58 -20.20 -20.39
CA GLY A 7 32.26 -18.83 -20.83
C GLY A 7 31.46 -18.77 -22.15
N GLY A 8 30.90 -19.90 -22.57
CA GLY A 8 30.13 -20.11 -23.79
C GLY A 8 28.71 -19.54 -23.71
N VAL A 9 27.96 -19.70 -24.80
CA VAL A 9 26.61 -19.13 -24.93
C VAL A 9 25.63 -19.79 -23.96
N LEU A 10 25.67 -21.11 -23.79
CA LEU A 10 24.70 -21.79 -22.92
C LEU A 10 24.86 -21.40 -21.44
N PRO A 11 26.06 -21.40 -20.83
CA PRO A 11 26.19 -20.97 -19.44
C PRO A 11 25.76 -19.52 -19.21
N ARG A 12 25.97 -18.63 -20.18
CA ARG A 12 25.50 -17.23 -20.10
C ARG A 12 23.97 -17.14 -20.14
N LEU A 13 23.32 -17.92 -21.01
CA LEU A 13 21.86 -17.96 -21.08
C LEU A 13 21.25 -18.55 -19.80
N THR A 14 21.88 -19.59 -19.22
CA THR A 14 21.47 -20.13 -17.93
C THR A 14 21.59 -19.09 -16.82
N ALA A 15 22.73 -18.40 -16.74
CA ALA A 15 22.94 -17.34 -15.74
C ALA A 15 21.89 -16.22 -15.87
N LEU A 16 21.61 -15.76 -17.10
CA LEU A 16 20.55 -14.79 -17.35
C LEU A 16 19.16 -15.31 -16.91
N GLY A 17 18.87 -16.59 -17.16
CA GLY A 17 17.62 -17.22 -16.74
C GLY A 17 17.47 -17.24 -15.22
N ASP A 18 18.54 -17.51 -14.49
CA ASP A 18 18.55 -17.50 -13.02
C ASP A 18 18.45 -16.07 -12.46
N GLU A 19 19.11 -15.09 -13.08
CA GLU A 19 18.95 -13.67 -12.75
C GLU A 19 17.51 -13.18 -12.96
N LEU A 20 16.89 -13.54 -14.09
CA LEU A 20 15.50 -13.21 -14.38
C LEU A 20 14.56 -13.87 -13.37
N ARG A 21 14.79 -15.14 -13.03
CA ARG A 21 14.01 -15.84 -12.00
C ARG A 21 14.11 -15.09 -10.68
N GLY A 22 15.32 -14.73 -10.25
CA GLY A 22 15.53 -13.96 -9.02
C GLY A 22 14.81 -12.60 -9.04
N ALA A 23 14.83 -11.91 -10.18
CA ALA A 23 14.11 -10.65 -10.34
C ALA A 23 12.58 -10.83 -10.24
N VAL A 24 12.03 -11.87 -10.86
CA VAL A 24 10.59 -12.18 -10.85
C VAL A 24 10.12 -12.63 -9.46
N GLU A 25 10.94 -13.37 -8.74
CA GLU A 25 10.65 -13.84 -7.39
C GLU A 25 10.87 -12.77 -6.31
N SER A 26 11.43 -11.62 -6.70
CA SER A 26 11.72 -10.53 -5.75
C SER A 26 10.45 -9.98 -5.08
N GLU A 27 10.55 -9.72 -3.78
CA GLU A 27 9.49 -9.02 -3.05
C GLU A 27 9.25 -7.60 -3.61
N ARG A 28 10.26 -6.99 -4.22
CA ARG A 28 10.11 -5.70 -4.89
C ARG A 28 9.11 -5.79 -6.03
N LEU A 29 9.25 -6.76 -6.96
CA LEU A 29 8.31 -6.90 -8.06
C LEU A 29 6.91 -7.26 -7.55
N ARG A 30 6.82 -8.21 -6.61
CA ARG A 30 5.54 -8.60 -5.99
C ARG A 30 4.82 -7.40 -5.37
N ARG A 31 5.55 -6.57 -4.61
CA ARG A 31 5.02 -5.33 -4.04
C ARG A 31 4.56 -4.35 -5.12
N THR A 32 5.37 -4.14 -6.16
CA THR A 32 4.99 -3.26 -7.28
C THR A 32 3.70 -3.72 -7.97
N LEU A 33 3.56 -5.03 -8.22
CA LEU A 33 2.35 -5.58 -8.83
C LEU A 33 1.14 -5.48 -7.90
N ARG A 34 1.30 -5.72 -6.60
CA ARG A 34 0.23 -5.52 -5.60
C ARG A 34 -0.26 -4.07 -5.60
N VAL A 35 0.66 -3.10 -5.55
CA VAL A 35 0.34 -1.67 -5.56
C VAL A 35 -0.38 -1.28 -6.86
N ARG A 36 0.12 -1.73 -8.03
CA ARG A 36 -0.51 -1.43 -9.32
C ARG A 36 -1.90 -2.04 -9.43
N TRP A 37 -2.07 -3.28 -8.97
CA TRP A 37 -3.37 -3.95 -8.96
C TRP A 37 -4.36 -3.20 -8.05
N ALA A 38 -3.95 -2.79 -6.85
CA ALA A 38 -4.82 -2.07 -5.92
C ALA A 38 -5.26 -0.72 -6.50
N ALA A 39 -4.34 0.01 -7.16
CA ALA A 39 -4.66 1.25 -7.86
C ALA A 39 -5.69 1.02 -8.97
N LEU A 40 -5.46 0.04 -9.86
CA LEU A 40 -6.40 -0.26 -10.95
C LEU A 40 -7.76 -0.70 -10.42
N ARG A 41 -7.80 -1.58 -9.40
CA ARG A 41 -9.06 -2.09 -8.85
C ARG A 41 -9.87 -0.99 -8.16
N SER A 42 -9.21 -0.08 -7.45
CA SER A 42 -9.88 1.06 -6.83
C SER A 42 -10.32 2.12 -7.84
N ALA A 43 -9.65 2.22 -9.00
CA ALA A 43 -10.03 3.08 -10.12
C ALA A 43 -11.06 2.44 -11.08
N ALA A 44 -11.81 1.42 -10.64
CA ALA A 44 -12.77 0.69 -11.48
C ALA A 44 -12.18 0.09 -12.77
N GLY A 45 -10.87 -0.22 -12.79
CA GLY A 45 -10.17 -0.81 -13.93
C GLY A 45 -9.83 0.19 -15.04
N LEU A 46 -9.93 1.49 -14.79
CA LEU A 46 -9.57 2.52 -15.77
C LEU A 46 -8.06 2.52 -16.07
N GLU A 47 -7.72 2.50 -17.37
CA GLU A 47 -6.36 2.68 -17.87
C GLU A 47 -6.35 3.87 -18.86
N PRO A 48 -5.64 4.97 -18.56
CA PRO A 48 -4.78 5.16 -17.39
C PRO A 48 -5.56 5.31 -16.09
N ILE A 49 -4.92 4.96 -14.96
CA ILE A 49 -5.43 5.26 -13.63
C ILE A 49 -5.65 6.78 -13.54
N PRO A 50 -6.83 7.26 -13.11
CA PRO A 50 -7.10 8.68 -12.97
C PRO A 50 -6.07 9.38 -12.08
N VAL A 51 -5.71 10.60 -12.45
CA VAL A 51 -4.80 11.43 -11.63
C VAL A 51 -5.51 11.76 -10.32
N PRO A 52 -4.84 11.62 -9.16
CA PRO A 52 -5.32 12.09 -7.87
C PRO A 52 -5.86 13.52 -7.95
N ARG A 53 -6.99 13.78 -7.29
CA ARG A 53 -7.46 15.16 -7.11
C ARG A 53 -6.49 15.90 -6.17
N ASP A 54 -6.36 17.19 -6.37
CA ASP A 54 -5.60 18.04 -5.46
C ASP A 54 -6.12 17.90 -4.02
N GLY A 55 -5.19 17.84 -3.08
CA GLY A 55 -5.51 17.71 -1.67
C GLY A 55 -6.27 18.93 -1.17
N VAL A 56 -7.40 18.70 -0.50
CA VAL A 56 -8.12 19.75 0.23
C VAL A 56 -7.61 19.77 1.67
N ALA A 57 -7.40 20.96 2.23
CA ALA A 57 -7.02 21.09 3.64
C ALA A 57 -8.12 20.51 4.54
N ILE A 58 -7.76 19.50 5.33
CA ILE A 58 -8.63 18.88 6.33
C ILE A 58 -8.34 19.53 7.68
N THR A 59 -9.40 19.99 8.35
CA THR A 59 -9.34 20.50 9.72
C THR A 59 -9.93 19.48 10.68
N ARG A 60 -9.67 19.63 11.98
CA ARG A 60 -10.24 18.76 13.02
C ARG A 60 -11.78 18.67 13.01
N GLY A 61 -12.44 19.78 12.64
CA GLY A 61 -13.90 19.84 12.50
C GLY A 61 -14.44 19.33 11.16
N THR A 62 -13.57 18.95 10.22
CA THR A 62 -14.00 18.43 8.92
C THR A 62 -14.69 17.09 9.12
N ARG A 63 -15.89 16.96 8.56
CA ARG A 63 -16.64 15.70 8.54
C ARG A 63 -16.58 15.09 7.15
N PHE A 64 -16.44 13.77 7.09
CA PHE A 64 -16.44 13.02 5.85
C PHE A 64 -17.36 11.82 5.97
N ARG A 65 -17.74 11.31 4.81
CA ARG A 65 -18.51 10.08 4.65
C ARG A 65 -17.81 9.23 3.62
N ARG A 66 -17.61 7.95 3.93
CA ARG A 66 -17.13 6.99 2.95
C ARG A 66 -18.19 6.80 1.85
N THR A 67 -17.82 7.12 0.61
CA THR A 67 -18.72 7.01 -0.56
C THR A 67 -18.43 5.82 -1.47
N GLY A 68 -17.32 5.12 -1.25
CA GLY A 68 -16.87 4.04 -2.11
C GLY A 68 -16.09 2.98 -1.35
N GLU A 69 -15.80 1.90 -2.06
CA GLU A 69 -14.97 0.81 -1.55
C GLU A 69 -13.54 1.27 -1.28
N ILE A 70 -12.96 0.77 -0.20
CA ILE A 70 -11.55 0.92 0.10
C ILE A 70 -10.91 -0.45 -0.12
N VAL A 71 -10.04 -0.56 -1.13
CA VAL A 71 -9.28 -1.78 -1.37
C VAL A 71 -8.18 -1.87 -0.32
N ARG A 72 -8.13 -2.97 0.44
CA ARG A 72 -7.12 -3.24 1.47
C ARG A 72 -6.37 -4.52 1.15
N MET A 73 -5.05 -4.51 1.28
CA MET A 73 -4.20 -5.69 1.07
C MET A 73 -3.04 -5.71 2.04
N ALA A 74 -2.68 -6.89 2.55
CA ALA A 74 -1.45 -7.06 3.30
C ALA A 74 -0.23 -6.74 2.43
N ASP A 75 0.77 -6.08 3.02
CA ASP A 75 1.96 -5.62 2.34
C ASP A 75 3.21 -5.80 3.22
N GLY A 76 3.44 -7.07 3.57
CA GLY A 76 4.44 -7.48 4.53
C GLY A 76 3.89 -7.58 5.96
N PRO A 77 4.74 -7.86 6.95
CA PRO A 77 4.30 -8.23 8.30
C PRO A 77 3.62 -7.10 9.10
N ALA A 78 3.96 -5.85 8.81
CA ALA A 78 3.56 -4.69 9.62
C ALA A 78 2.78 -3.63 8.83
N HIS A 79 2.57 -3.84 7.55
CA HIS A 79 1.98 -2.85 6.66
C HIS A 79 0.87 -3.45 5.81
N GLU A 80 -0.04 -2.58 5.43
CA GLU A 80 -1.09 -2.84 4.47
C GLU A 80 -1.13 -1.71 3.45
N VAL A 81 -1.45 -2.08 2.22
CA VAL A 81 -1.75 -1.17 1.12
C VAL A 81 -3.23 -0.89 1.12
N TRP A 82 -3.57 0.39 1.06
CA TRP A 82 -4.91 0.89 0.88
C TRP A 82 -5.02 1.60 -0.46
N ALA A 83 -6.13 1.42 -1.16
CA ALA A 83 -6.39 2.12 -2.40
C ALA A 83 -7.83 2.59 -2.56
N VAL A 84 -8.00 3.83 -3.03
CA VAL A 84 -9.29 4.50 -3.27
C VAL A 84 -9.17 5.37 -4.52
N ASP A 85 -10.07 5.19 -5.48
CA ASP A 85 -10.10 5.97 -6.74
C ASP A 85 -8.73 6.07 -7.44
N GLY A 86 -7.94 4.99 -7.42
CA GLY A 86 -6.60 4.95 -8.02
C GLY A 86 -5.47 5.47 -7.13
N ASN A 87 -5.78 6.10 -6.00
CA ASN A 87 -4.81 6.58 -5.02
C ASN A 87 -4.37 5.43 -4.14
N VAL A 88 -3.06 5.24 -3.97
CA VAL A 88 -2.50 4.20 -3.12
C VAL A 88 -1.69 4.81 -1.99
N PHE A 89 -1.89 4.32 -0.78
CA PHE A 89 -1.13 4.69 0.40
C PHE A 89 -0.92 3.46 1.30
N THR A 90 0.09 3.53 2.17
CA THR A 90 0.42 2.45 3.11
C THR A 90 0.09 2.86 4.54
N LEU A 91 -0.54 1.97 5.28
CA LEU A 91 -0.80 2.13 6.71
C LEU A 91 -0.10 1.04 7.51
N PRO A 92 0.28 1.32 8.78
CA PRO A 92 0.61 0.27 9.72
C PRO A 92 -0.59 -0.67 9.90
N GLY A 93 -0.39 -1.99 9.82
CA GLY A 93 -1.47 -2.97 9.93
C GLY A 93 -2.28 -2.84 11.22
N ALA A 94 -1.62 -2.52 12.34
CA ALA A 94 -2.26 -2.30 13.64
C ALA A 94 -3.16 -1.04 13.69
N ALA A 95 -2.94 -0.06 12.82
CA ALA A 95 -3.82 1.11 12.70
C ALA A 95 -4.99 0.86 11.73
N GLY A 96 -4.79 -0.03 10.76
CA GLY A 96 -5.72 -0.34 9.69
C GLY A 96 -7.16 -0.58 10.10
N ASP A 97 -7.38 -1.61 10.90
CA ASP A 97 -8.73 -2.01 11.29
C ASP A 97 -9.43 -0.92 12.12
N ARG A 98 -8.67 -0.18 12.93
CA ARG A 98 -9.19 0.93 13.74
C ARG A 98 -9.59 2.10 12.88
N VAL A 99 -8.74 2.49 11.93
CA VAL A 99 -9.05 3.55 10.95
C VAL A 99 -10.24 3.14 10.09
N TYR A 100 -10.29 1.88 9.62
CA TYR A 100 -11.39 1.36 8.82
C TYR A 100 -12.71 1.39 9.59
N ALA A 101 -12.71 0.99 10.86
CA ALA A 101 -13.87 1.07 11.74
C ALA A 101 -14.31 2.52 11.98
N ALA A 102 -13.36 3.44 12.22
CA ALA A 102 -13.64 4.86 12.45
C ALA A 102 -14.20 5.58 11.22
N LEU A 103 -13.86 5.13 10.00
CA LEU A 103 -14.45 5.62 8.76
C LEU A 103 -15.93 5.25 8.61
N GLY A 104 -16.37 4.20 9.32
CA GLY A 104 -17.74 3.73 9.33
C GLY A 104 -18.21 3.17 7.98
N ASP A 105 -19.41 2.61 7.98
CA ASP A 105 -20.06 2.11 6.76
C ASP A 105 -21.04 3.14 6.19
N GLY A 106 -20.49 4.26 5.70
CA GLY A 106 -21.28 5.32 5.07
C GLY A 106 -21.98 6.28 6.05
N ALA A 107 -21.75 6.15 7.35
CA ALA A 107 -22.08 7.20 8.31
C ALA A 107 -21.11 8.39 8.18
N GLU A 108 -21.56 9.58 8.61
CA GLU A 108 -20.62 10.71 8.76
C GLU A 108 -19.72 10.49 9.97
N THR A 109 -18.44 10.79 9.79
CA THR A 109 -17.40 10.68 10.82
C THR A 109 -16.48 11.90 10.76
N GLY A 110 -15.91 12.28 11.89
CA GLY A 110 -15.06 13.46 12.02
C GLY A 110 -13.58 13.16 11.80
N ALA A 111 -12.82 14.15 11.33
CA ALA A 111 -11.36 14.06 11.22
C ALA A 111 -10.70 13.69 12.55
N ASP A 112 -11.19 14.24 13.66
CA ASP A 112 -10.67 13.90 15.00
C ASP A 112 -10.84 12.43 15.37
N ASP A 113 -11.94 11.78 14.96
CA ASP A 113 -12.18 10.36 15.27
C ASP A 113 -11.24 9.45 14.49
N VAL A 114 -10.99 9.77 13.21
CA VAL A 114 -10.03 9.03 12.39
C VAL A 114 -8.59 9.30 12.85
N CYS A 115 -8.23 10.55 13.18
CA CYS A 115 -6.92 10.86 13.74
C CYS A 115 -6.69 10.14 15.06
N ARG A 116 -7.68 10.07 15.94
CA ARG A 116 -7.59 9.30 17.20
C ARG A 116 -7.39 7.81 16.93
N ALA A 117 -8.13 7.24 15.97
CA ALA A 117 -7.97 5.83 15.60
C ALA A 117 -6.57 5.51 15.04
N LEU A 118 -5.97 6.46 14.32
CA LEU A 118 -4.61 6.36 13.81
C LEU A 118 -3.58 6.39 14.98
N SER A 119 -3.77 7.27 15.96
CA SER A 119 -2.84 7.48 17.08
C SER A 119 -2.98 6.50 18.24
N ALA A 120 -4.13 5.84 18.41
CA ALA A 120 -4.45 5.01 19.59
C ALA A 120 -3.52 3.78 19.81
N GLY A 121 -2.50 3.56 18.97
CA GLY A 121 -1.49 2.50 19.15
C GLY A 121 -0.09 3.01 19.46
N ASP A 122 0.11 4.34 19.50
CA ASP A 122 1.38 4.94 19.89
C ASP A 122 1.45 5.25 21.40
N ASP A 123 0.31 5.27 22.09
CA ASP A 123 0.25 5.47 23.56
C ASP A 123 0.94 4.35 24.35
N ASP A 124 1.18 3.18 23.76
CA ASP A 124 1.90 2.06 24.40
C ASP A 124 3.44 2.15 24.23
N ARG A 125 3.94 3.14 23.47
CA ARG A 125 5.37 3.41 23.26
C ARG A 125 5.86 4.73 23.87
N ASN A 126 4.98 5.51 24.46
CA ASN A 126 5.33 6.77 25.13
C ASN A 126 5.36 6.57 26.65
N ASP A 127 6.38 5.85 27.11
CA ASP A 127 6.90 6.06 28.47
C ASP A 127 7.45 7.50 28.50
N PRO A 128 7.01 8.37 29.42
CA PRO A 128 7.31 9.79 29.39
C PRO A 128 8.77 10.01 29.78
N THR A 129 9.68 9.97 28.82
CA THR A 129 11.03 10.48 29.03
C THR A 129 11.02 11.98 28.82
N VAL A 130 10.69 12.64 29.92
CA VAL A 130 11.16 13.95 30.37
C VAL A 130 12.50 14.37 29.71
N LEU A 131 12.45 15.31 28.77
CA LEU A 131 12.97 16.69 28.86
C LEU A 131 12.72 17.47 27.55
#